data_AF-A0A7J6MRC0-F1
#
_entry.id   AF-A0A7J6MRC0-F1
#
_cell.length_a   1.000
_cell.length_b   1.000
_cell.length_c   1.000
_cell.angle_alpha   90.00
_cell.angle_beta   90.00
_cell.angle_gamma   90.00
#
_symmetry.space_group_name_H-M   'P 1'
#
loop_
_entity.id
_entity.type
_entity.pdbx_description
1 polymer ?
#
loop_
_entity_poly.entity_id
_entity_poly.type
_entity_poly.pdbx_seq_one_letter_code
_entity_poly.pdbx_strand_id
1 'polypeptide(L)'
;MSNPAVDAASVEDAAELSQESQDWLLLATCLVAVGLWCLPCLCGSLGRGSIVSEVFLMCTYSRMHVFYISVSIFNFLVVCTVIGLLPGWTFNDFVITVATVTVWVLDRLQKFLVSSAMLFGLWLVWRFRQRILIAAGVDHVTLVRFSWWDLIDPVASAAGISLAKPFEVVELLVWKASNMPSASYLKPNDCFVEVHCGNNEVLHGRVRNNAGSYCIFRERFQLNISVDDFDTKLTILLRDQDILTNVEIARLELLHQDICKLLETSSGCDPELAVEWAPDGFCELSLHPRGSIWLRLQRIRGDSDFDDVESQYYGGDALGSPKAEEYEKGDSSSSSARLYY
;
A
#
# COMPACT_ATOMS: atom_id res chain seq x y z
N MET A 1 -20.17 -16.11 75.42
CA MET A 1 -19.01 -16.98 75.63
C MET A 1 -18.95 -17.94 74.45
N SER A 2 -18.32 -17.52 73.36
CA SER A 2 -17.98 -18.40 72.24
C SER A 2 -16.89 -19.37 72.70
N ASN A 3 -17.01 -20.64 72.33
CA ASN A 3 -16.04 -21.68 72.71
C ASN A 3 -14.76 -21.49 71.87
N PRO A 4 -13.62 -21.05 72.47
CA PRO A 4 -12.37 -20.87 71.72
C PRO A 4 -11.80 -22.19 71.16
N ALA A 5 -12.37 -23.34 71.55
CA ALA A 5 -11.99 -24.66 71.05
C ALA A 5 -12.59 -25.00 69.68
N VAL A 6 -13.67 -24.34 69.24
CA VAL A 6 -14.29 -24.62 67.94
C VAL A 6 -13.57 -23.88 66.80
N ASP A 7 -12.95 -22.74 67.10
CA ASP A 7 -12.17 -21.96 66.11
C ASP A 7 -10.77 -22.53 65.86
N ALA A 8 -10.24 -23.38 66.76
CA ALA A 8 -8.93 -24.00 66.56
C ALA A 8 -9.01 -25.24 65.64
N ALA A 9 -10.09 -26.02 65.71
CA ALA A 9 -10.25 -27.24 64.92
C ALA A 9 -10.49 -26.97 63.43
N SER A 10 -11.17 -25.86 63.08
CA SER A 10 -11.38 -25.46 61.68
C SER A 10 -10.12 -24.90 61.01
N VAL A 11 -9.13 -24.46 61.79
CA VAL A 11 -7.83 -23.99 61.29
C VAL A 11 -6.87 -25.16 61.03
N GLU A 12 -6.96 -26.24 61.81
CA GLU A 12 -6.18 -27.46 61.56
C GLU A 12 -6.66 -28.23 60.32
N ASP A 13 -7.96 -28.30 60.04
CA ASP A 13 -8.47 -28.95 58.81
C ASP A 13 -8.17 -28.12 57.54
N ALA A 14 -7.96 -26.81 57.67
CA ALA A 14 -7.47 -25.98 56.58
C ALA A 14 -5.96 -26.18 56.30
N ALA A 15 -5.23 -26.87 57.19
CA ALA A 15 -3.78 -27.01 57.12
C ALA A 15 -3.30 -28.13 56.17
N GLU A 16 -4.18 -28.94 55.58
CA GLU A 16 -3.82 -29.98 54.60
C GLU A 16 -4.33 -29.70 53.18
N LEU A 17 -4.48 -28.43 52.78
CA LEU A 17 -4.60 -28.13 51.35
C LEU A 17 -3.31 -28.54 50.63
N SER A 18 -3.43 -29.53 49.73
CA SER A 18 -2.33 -29.96 48.86
C SER A 18 -1.68 -28.74 48.19
N GLN A 19 -0.35 -28.73 48.10
CA GLN A 19 0.42 -27.63 47.51
C GLN A 19 -0.08 -27.30 46.09
N GLU A 20 -0.45 -28.32 45.32
CA GLU A 20 -1.05 -28.13 43.99
C GLU A 20 -2.34 -27.28 44.02
N SER A 21 -3.21 -27.51 45.01
CA SER A 21 -4.45 -26.71 45.15
C SER A 21 -4.16 -25.25 45.52
N GLN A 22 -3.11 -25.02 46.31
CA GLN A 22 -2.65 -23.66 46.65
C GLN A 22 -2.14 -22.93 45.41
N ASP A 23 -1.38 -23.63 44.56
CA ASP A 23 -0.84 -23.09 43.30
C ASP A 23 -1.96 -22.75 42.32
N TRP A 24 -2.97 -23.61 42.18
CA TRP A 24 -4.15 -23.35 41.35
C TRP A 24 -4.96 -22.15 41.85
N LEU A 25 -5.12 -21.99 43.17
CA LEU A 25 -5.84 -20.85 43.75
C LEU A 25 -5.09 -19.54 43.47
N LEU A 26 -3.76 -19.54 43.63
CA LEU A 26 -2.93 -18.37 43.34
C LEU A 26 -2.98 -18.02 41.85
N LEU A 27 -2.87 -19.03 40.97
CA LEU A 27 -2.99 -18.86 39.53
C LEU A 27 -4.36 -18.29 39.12
N ALA A 28 -5.45 -18.84 39.66
CA ALA A 28 -6.80 -18.35 39.41
C ALA A 28 -6.96 -16.88 39.85
N THR A 29 -6.39 -16.53 41.02
CA THR A 29 -6.38 -15.16 41.53
C THR A 29 -5.63 -14.22 40.58
N CYS A 30 -4.47 -14.63 40.08
CA CYS A 30 -3.71 -13.86 39.09
C CYS A 30 -4.48 -13.71 37.76
N LEU A 31 -5.14 -14.76 37.29
CA LEU A 31 -5.96 -14.71 36.07
C LEU A 31 -7.15 -13.75 36.21
N VAL A 32 -7.81 -13.75 37.37
CA VAL A 32 -8.88 -12.79 37.67
C VAL A 32 -8.34 -11.36 37.72
N ALA A 33 -7.19 -11.15 38.36
CA ALA A 33 -6.55 -9.83 38.41
C ALA A 33 -6.20 -9.30 37.01
N VAL A 34 -5.64 -10.15 36.14
CA VAL A 34 -5.37 -9.81 34.74
C VAL A 34 -6.67 -9.57 33.98
N GLY A 35 -7.70 -10.38 34.20
CA GLY A 35 -9.02 -10.20 33.58
C GLY A 35 -9.67 -8.87 33.95
N LEU A 36 -9.59 -8.46 35.22
CA LEU A 36 -10.04 -7.14 35.69
C LEU A 36 -9.24 -6.00 35.04
N TRP A 37 -7.95 -6.21 34.82
CA TRP A 37 -7.09 -5.22 34.17
C TRP A 37 -7.42 -5.07 32.67
N CYS A 38 -7.72 -6.19 31.99
CA CYS A 38 -8.11 -6.25 30.58
C CYS A 38 -9.60 -5.94 30.35
N LEU A 39 -10.39 -5.71 31.40
CA LEU A 39 -11.84 -5.56 31.34
C LEU A 39 -12.29 -4.45 30.37
N PRO A 40 -11.64 -3.27 30.29
CA PRO A 40 -12.00 -2.26 29.28
C PRO A 40 -11.85 -2.77 27.84
N CYS A 41 -10.80 -3.55 27.55
CA CYS A 41 -10.56 -4.11 26.22
C CYS A 41 -11.58 -5.21 25.89
N LEU A 42 -11.85 -6.10 26.85
CA LEU A 42 -12.85 -7.17 26.69
C LEU A 42 -14.25 -6.58 26.46
N CYS A 43 -14.66 -5.60 27.27
CA CYS A 43 -15.95 -4.91 27.10
C CYS A 43 -16.03 -4.12 25.77
N GLY A 44 -14.90 -3.59 25.28
CA GLY A 44 -14.85 -2.95 23.96
C GLY A 44 -15.11 -3.94 22.81
N SER A 45 -14.64 -5.18 22.93
CA SER A 45 -14.83 -6.22 21.91
C SER A 45 -16.23 -6.85 21.91
N LEU A 46 -16.97 -6.78 23.03
CA LEU A 46 -18.28 -7.42 23.18
C LEU A 46 -19.42 -6.77 22.36
N GLY A 47 -19.11 -5.74 21.57
CA GLY A 47 -20.03 -5.13 20.60
C GLY A 47 -21.11 -4.24 21.24
N ARG A 48 -21.75 -3.39 20.42
CA ARG A 48 -22.83 -2.44 20.78
C ARG A 48 -24.15 -3.10 21.25
N GLY A 49 -24.11 -4.36 21.65
CA GLY A 49 -25.32 -5.13 21.98
C GLY A 49 -25.80 -4.96 23.42
N SER A 50 -24.95 -4.51 24.36
CA SER A 50 -25.29 -4.42 25.78
C SER A 50 -25.20 -2.99 26.30
N ILE A 51 -26.30 -2.48 26.87
CA ILE A 51 -26.38 -1.15 27.48
C ILE A 51 -25.38 -1.03 28.65
N VAL A 52 -25.16 -2.13 29.39
CA VAL A 52 -24.27 -2.15 30.55
C VAL A 52 -22.80 -1.94 30.15
N SER A 53 -22.35 -2.57 29.06
CA SER A 53 -20.98 -2.36 28.55
C SER A 53 -20.76 -0.95 28.02
N GLU A 54 -21.78 -0.33 27.42
CA GLU A 54 -21.69 1.04 26.91
C GLU A 54 -21.60 2.07 28.05
N VAL A 55 -22.43 1.93 29.09
CA VAL A 55 -22.37 2.80 30.27
C VAL A 55 -21.02 2.63 30.99
N PHE A 56 -20.58 1.38 31.17
CA PHE A 56 -19.27 1.09 31.76
C PHE A 56 -18.13 1.70 30.95
N LEU A 57 -18.13 1.53 29.62
CA LEU A 57 -17.12 2.13 28.74
C LEU A 57 -17.15 3.65 28.81
N MET A 58 -18.31 4.31 28.76
CA MET A 58 -18.41 5.76 28.89
C MET A 58 -17.79 6.27 30.20
N CYS A 59 -18.12 5.62 31.33
CA CYS A 59 -17.56 5.98 32.63
C CYS A 59 -16.05 5.76 32.70
N THR A 60 -15.57 4.63 32.15
CA THR A 60 -14.17 4.21 32.26
C THR A 60 -13.25 4.96 31.29
N TYR A 61 -13.73 5.26 30.07
CA TYR A 61 -12.94 5.95 29.04
C TYR A 61 -12.65 7.40 29.43
N SER A 62 -13.60 8.06 30.11
CA SER A 62 -13.40 9.43 30.62
C SER A 62 -12.27 9.52 31.65
N ARG A 63 -11.95 8.42 32.38
CA ARG A 63 -11.00 8.41 33.49
C ARG A 63 -10.14 7.14 33.56
N MET A 64 -9.56 6.71 32.43
CA MET A 64 -8.77 5.47 32.37
C MET A 64 -7.65 5.39 33.41
N HIS A 65 -6.97 6.51 33.70
CA HIS A 65 -5.90 6.54 34.70
C HIS A 65 -6.41 6.19 36.12
N VAL A 66 -7.57 6.74 36.53
CA VAL A 66 -8.16 6.45 37.84
C VAL A 66 -8.57 4.98 37.91
N PHE A 67 -9.18 4.46 36.85
CA PHE A 67 -9.56 3.06 36.75
C PHE A 67 -8.36 2.13 36.95
N TYR A 68 -7.28 2.32 36.18
CA TYR A 68 -6.10 1.46 36.27
C TYR A 68 -5.41 1.51 37.63
N ILE A 69 -5.32 2.68 38.25
CA ILE A 69 -4.78 2.80 39.61
C ILE A 69 -5.67 2.05 40.61
N SER A 70 -6.98 2.24 40.53
CA SER A 70 -7.94 1.64 41.47
C SER A 70 -7.95 0.11 41.36
N VAL A 71 -7.97 -0.41 40.12
CA VAL A 71 -7.88 -1.85 39.84
C VAL A 71 -6.53 -2.42 40.28
N SER A 72 -5.42 -1.70 40.10
CA SER A 72 -4.10 -2.15 40.56
C SER A 72 -4.03 -2.27 42.07
N ILE A 73 -4.56 -1.27 42.81
CA ILE A 73 -4.63 -1.32 44.29
C ILE A 73 -5.52 -2.47 44.74
N PHE A 74 -6.69 -2.62 44.12
CA PHE A 74 -7.62 -3.72 44.43
C PHE A 74 -6.97 -5.09 44.19
N ASN A 75 -6.37 -5.30 43.02
CA ASN A 75 -5.68 -6.55 42.67
C ASN A 75 -4.52 -6.84 43.64
N PHE A 76 -3.73 -5.82 44.00
CA PHE A 76 -2.65 -5.96 44.97
C PHE A 76 -3.17 -6.41 46.35
N LEU A 77 -4.26 -5.82 46.84
CA LEU A 77 -4.87 -6.20 48.11
C LEU A 77 -5.41 -7.64 48.07
N VAL A 78 -6.08 -8.03 46.98
CA VAL A 78 -6.61 -9.39 46.81
C VAL A 78 -5.48 -10.41 46.80
N VAL A 79 -4.41 -10.17 46.02
CA VAL A 79 -3.24 -11.07 45.96
C VAL A 79 -2.54 -11.15 47.32
N CYS A 80 -2.29 -10.03 48.00
CA CYS A 80 -1.69 -10.04 49.34
C CYS A 80 -2.54 -10.79 50.36
N THR A 81 -3.88 -10.68 50.27
CA THR A 81 -4.81 -11.41 51.13
C THR A 81 -4.73 -12.91 50.87
N VAL A 82 -4.75 -13.33 49.59
CA VAL A 82 -4.65 -14.75 49.22
C VAL A 82 -3.31 -15.35 49.65
N ILE A 83 -2.18 -14.64 49.44
CA ILE A 83 -0.86 -15.08 49.92
C ILE A 83 -0.84 -15.19 51.45
N GLY A 84 -1.43 -14.23 52.17
CA GLY A 84 -1.52 -14.28 53.62
C GLY A 84 -2.38 -15.42 54.17
N LEU A 85 -3.30 -15.96 53.37
CA LEU A 85 -4.14 -17.11 53.71
C LEU A 85 -3.46 -18.46 53.37
N LEU A 86 -2.43 -18.47 52.52
CA LEU A 86 -1.75 -19.67 52.06
C LEU A 86 -0.48 -19.93 52.91
N PRO A 87 -0.46 -20.95 53.78
CA PRO A 87 0.67 -21.18 54.70
C PRO A 87 1.97 -21.59 54.00
N GLY A 88 1.89 -22.11 52.77
CA GLY A 88 3.04 -22.55 51.98
C GLY A 88 3.70 -21.46 51.12
N TRP A 89 3.14 -20.25 51.08
CA TRP A 89 3.57 -19.19 50.17
C TRP A 89 4.02 -17.95 50.92
N THR A 90 5.24 -17.50 50.66
CA THR A 90 5.69 -16.16 51.08
C THR A 90 5.53 -15.15 49.94
N PHE A 91 5.40 -13.87 50.30
CA PHE A 91 5.38 -12.80 49.30
C PHE A 91 6.66 -12.78 48.43
N ASN A 92 7.81 -13.16 49.01
CA ASN A 92 9.06 -13.26 48.28
C ASN A 92 9.02 -14.38 47.23
N ASP A 93 8.52 -15.56 47.59
CA ASP A 93 8.40 -16.69 46.66
C ASP A 93 7.44 -16.37 45.51
N PHE A 94 6.36 -15.64 45.80
CA PHE A 94 5.45 -15.14 44.78
C PHE A 94 6.16 -14.21 43.79
N VAL A 95 6.89 -13.21 44.27
CA VAL A 95 7.62 -12.25 43.40
C VAL A 95 8.66 -12.97 42.54
N ILE A 96 9.42 -13.92 43.12
CA ILE A 96 10.40 -14.72 42.39
C ILE A 96 9.71 -15.57 41.30
N THR A 97 8.57 -16.17 41.62
CA THR A 97 7.79 -16.97 40.66
C THR A 97 7.28 -16.09 39.52
N VAL A 98 6.71 -14.92 39.80
CA VAL A 98 6.24 -13.98 38.78
C VAL A 98 7.39 -13.50 37.89
N ALA A 99 8.55 -13.18 38.47
CA ALA A 99 9.74 -12.79 37.71
C ALA A 99 10.20 -13.93 36.78
N THR A 100 10.22 -15.17 37.28
CA THR A 100 10.60 -16.37 36.51
C THR A 100 9.63 -16.62 35.34
N VAL A 101 8.33 -16.53 35.59
CA VAL A 101 7.30 -16.65 34.54
C VAL A 101 7.45 -15.53 33.50
N THR A 102 7.73 -14.31 33.93
CA THR A 102 7.92 -13.17 33.02
C THR A 102 9.13 -13.38 32.11
N VAL A 103 10.27 -13.83 32.66
CA VAL A 103 11.46 -14.17 31.88
C VAL A 103 11.17 -15.31 30.90
N TRP A 104 10.42 -16.33 31.32
CA TRP A 104 10.01 -17.43 30.46
C TRP A 104 9.12 -16.95 29.29
N VAL A 105 8.14 -16.08 29.54
CA VAL A 105 7.29 -15.50 28.50
C VAL A 105 8.11 -14.66 27.53
N LEU A 106 9.04 -13.83 28.02
CA LEU A 106 9.90 -12.99 27.17
C LEU A 106 10.82 -13.83 26.26
N ASP A 107 11.42 -14.90 26.78
CA ASP A 107 12.24 -15.84 25.98
C ASP A 107 11.40 -16.52 24.88
N ARG A 108 10.16 -16.92 25.19
CA ARG A 108 9.25 -17.49 24.20
C ARG A 108 8.78 -16.46 23.17
N LEU A 109 8.50 -15.24 23.59
CA LEU A 109 8.12 -14.14 22.71
C LEU A 109 9.26 -13.79 21.75
N GLN A 110 10.50 -13.74 22.24
CA GLN A 110 11.69 -13.54 21.41
C GLN A 110 11.81 -14.64 20.34
N LYS A 111 11.69 -15.91 20.73
CA LYS A 111 11.74 -17.04 19.78
C LYS A 111 10.61 -16.97 18.75
N PHE A 112 9.41 -16.59 19.17
CA PHE A 112 8.27 -16.39 18.28
C PHE A 112 8.52 -15.25 17.28
N LEU A 113 9.02 -14.10 17.73
CA LEU A 113 9.35 -12.96 16.86
C LEU A 113 10.43 -13.31 15.84
N VAL A 114 11.49 -14.01 16.26
CA VAL A 114 12.55 -14.47 15.35
C VAL A 114 11.99 -15.45 14.31
N SER A 115 11.18 -16.42 14.73
CA SER A 115 10.53 -17.37 13.81
C SER A 115 9.57 -16.68 12.85
N SER A 116 8.80 -15.70 13.32
CA SER A 116 7.88 -14.92 12.50
C SER A 116 8.64 -14.07 11.48
N ALA A 117 9.77 -13.44 11.88
CA ALA A 117 10.64 -12.70 10.98
C ALA A 117 11.26 -13.60 9.89
N MET A 118 11.65 -14.84 10.22
CA MET A 118 12.13 -15.81 9.23
C MET A 118 11.03 -16.19 8.24
N LEU A 119 9.82 -16.47 8.71
CA LEU A 119 8.67 -16.77 7.84
C LEU A 119 8.31 -15.58 6.96
N PHE A 120 8.36 -14.36 7.50
CA PHE A 120 8.12 -13.14 6.75
C PHE A 120 9.20 -12.94 5.66
N GLY A 121 10.47 -13.17 5.97
CA GLY A 121 11.55 -13.15 4.99
C GLY A 121 11.35 -14.18 3.87
N LEU A 122 10.96 -15.40 4.21
CA LEU A 122 10.65 -16.44 3.23
C LEU A 122 9.44 -16.07 2.37
N TRP A 123 8.40 -15.49 2.98
CA TRP A 123 7.23 -14.99 2.28
C TRP A 123 7.61 -13.87 1.30
N LEU A 124 8.47 -12.93 1.69
CA LEU A 124 8.99 -11.88 0.81
C LEU A 124 9.75 -12.49 -0.38
N VAL A 125 10.70 -13.40 -0.13
CA VAL A 125 11.45 -14.07 -1.21
C VAL A 125 10.50 -14.78 -2.17
N TRP A 126 9.51 -15.50 -1.65
CA TRP A 126 8.50 -16.17 -2.47
C TRP A 126 7.68 -15.17 -3.30
N ARG A 127 7.21 -14.09 -2.68
CA ARG A 127 6.40 -13.04 -3.32
C ARG A 127 7.16 -12.30 -4.42
N PHE A 128 8.46 -12.09 -4.22
CA PHE A 128 9.33 -11.35 -5.13
C PHE A 128 10.15 -12.24 -6.08
N ARG A 129 9.90 -13.55 -6.11
CA ARG A 129 10.70 -14.51 -6.93
C ARG A 129 10.87 -14.08 -8.40
N GLN A 130 9.82 -13.52 -9.02
CA GLN A 130 9.87 -13.06 -10.41
C GLN A 130 10.77 -11.84 -10.55
N ARG A 131 10.68 -10.87 -9.64
CA ARG A 131 11.54 -9.69 -9.64
C ARG A 131 13.00 -10.04 -9.34
N ILE A 132 13.24 -11.02 -8.46
CA ILE A 132 14.58 -11.54 -8.16
C ILE A 132 15.18 -12.23 -9.39
N LEU A 133 14.39 -13.01 -10.15
CA LEU A 133 14.83 -13.64 -11.39
C LEU A 133 15.23 -12.63 -12.46
N ILE A 134 14.45 -11.55 -12.61
CA ILE A 134 14.77 -10.47 -13.54
C ILE A 134 16.03 -9.72 -13.07
N ALA A 135 16.12 -9.40 -11.77
CA ALA A 135 17.30 -8.74 -11.18
C ALA A 135 18.57 -9.60 -11.23
N ALA A 136 18.44 -10.93 -11.23
CA ALA A 136 19.54 -11.86 -11.44
C ALA A 136 20.10 -11.82 -12.87
N GLY A 137 19.58 -10.94 -13.73
CA GLY A 137 20.09 -10.70 -15.07
C GLY A 137 19.73 -11.78 -16.06
N VAL A 138 18.70 -12.58 -15.77
CA VAL A 138 18.20 -13.61 -16.70
C VAL A 138 17.52 -12.98 -17.92
N ASP A 139 17.00 -11.75 -17.78
CA ASP A 139 16.55 -10.93 -18.91
C ASP A 139 17.47 -9.71 -19.07
N HIS A 140 18.22 -9.69 -20.17
CA HIS A 140 19.01 -8.54 -20.55
C HIS A 140 18.06 -7.39 -20.92
N VAL A 141 18.26 -6.23 -20.29
CA VAL A 141 17.64 -4.93 -20.64
C VAL A 141 16.26 -4.65 -20.02
N THR A 142 15.99 -5.10 -18.80
CA THR A 142 15.06 -4.37 -17.93
C THR A 142 15.78 -3.91 -16.67
N LEU A 143 15.96 -2.60 -16.53
CA LEU A 143 16.41 -1.99 -15.29
C LEU A 143 15.29 -2.20 -14.27
N VAL A 144 15.41 -3.24 -13.44
CA VAL A 144 14.48 -3.47 -12.33
C VAL A 144 14.67 -2.33 -11.34
N ARG A 145 13.83 -1.29 -11.45
CA ARG A 145 13.77 -0.24 -10.43
C ARG A 145 12.97 -0.79 -9.25
N PHE A 146 13.68 -1.23 -8.21
CA PHE A 146 13.04 -1.62 -6.96
C PHE A 146 12.76 -0.36 -6.13
N SER A 147 11.54 0.15 -6.22
CA SER A 147 11.06 1.19 -5.31
C SER A 147 10.42 0.52 -4.10
N TRP A 148 10.82 0.90 -2.87
CA TRP A 148 10.16 0.43 -1.65
C TRP A 148 8.66 0.81 -1.61
N TRP A 149 8.28 1.86 -2.33
CA TRP A 149 6.89 2.29 -2.46
C TRP A 149 6.01 1.23 -3.15
N ASP A 150 6.55 0.48 -4.13
CA ASP A 150 5.81 -0.62 -4.77
C ASP A 150 5.38 -1.72 -3.78
N LEU A 151 6.09 -1.85 -2.66
CA LEU A 151 5.81 -2.83 -1.62
C LEU A 151 4.72 -2.32 -0.66
N ILE A 152 4.64 -1.00 -0.49
CA ILE A 152 3.71 -0.33 0.41
C ILE A 152 2.37 -0.10 -0.29
N ASP A 153 2.37 0.23 -1.58
CA ASP A 153 1.15 0.57 -2.34
C ASP A 153 0.02 -0.46 -2.23
N PRO A 154 0.26 -1.79 -2.32
CA PRO A 154 -0.82 -2.77 -2.15
C PRO A 154 -1.39 -2.78 -0.73
N VAL A 155 -0.54 -2.55 0.28
CA VAL A 155 -0.93 -2.53 1.70
C VAL A 155 -1.69 -1.24 2.01
N ALA A 156 -1.22 -0.11 1.49
CA ALA A 156 -1.87 1.17 1.60
C ALA A 156 -3.23 1.17 0.89
N SER A 157 -3.29 0.62 -0.33
CA SER A 157 -4.54 0.44 -1.09
C SER A 157 -5.53 -0.44 -0.34
N ALA A 158 -5.09 -1.55 0.26
CA ALA A 158 -5.94 -2.40 1.10
C ALA A 158 -6.42 -1.69 2.39
N ALA A 159 -5.66 -0.71 2.89
CA ALA A 159 -6.04 0.13 4.02
C ALA A 159 -6.92 1.33 3.62
N GLY A 160 -7.30 1.47 2.34
CA GLY A 160 -8.06 2.60 1.83
C GLY A 160 -7.25 3.91 1.74
N ILE A 161 -5.93 3.83 1.90
CA ILE A 161 -5.03 4.98 1.76
C ILE A 161 -4.52 4.95 0.32
N SER A 162 -5.14 5.75 -0.54
CA SER A 162 -4.63 5.95 -1.90
C SER A 162 -3.35 6.78 -1.81
N LEU A 163 -2.21 6.10 -1.83
CA LEU A 163 -0.87 6.68 -1.99
C LEU A 163 -0.49 6.78 -3.47
N ALA A 164 -1.45 6.60 -4.39
CA ALA A 164 -1.21 6.62 -5.82
C ALA A 164 -0.54 7.95 -6.21
N LYS A 165 0.69 7.85 -6.72
CA LYS A 165 1.40 9.02 -7.21
C LYS A 165 0.63 9.62 -8.40
N PRO A 166 0.58 10.96 -8.53
CA PRO A 166 0.01 11.57 -9.72
C PRO A 166 0.84 11.14 -10.93
N PHE A 167 0.19 10.45 -11.86
CA PHE A 167 0.74 10.12 -13.17
C PHE A 167 0.13 11.08 -14.19
N GLU A 168 0.98 11.67 -15.01
CA GLU A 168 0.58 12.44 -16.19
C GLU A 168 0.70 11.54 -17.42
N VAL A 169 -0.39 11.44 -18.19
CA VAL A 169 -0.41 10.66 -19.43
C VAL A 169 0.18 11.51 -20.56
N VAL A 170 1.27 11.02 -21.15
CA VAL A 170 2.00 11.68 -22.23
C VAL A 170 1.97 10.80 -23.47
N GLU A 171 1.58 11.38 -24.59
CA GLU A 171 1.66 10.76 -25.92
C GLU A 171 3.03 11.04 -26.55
N LEU A 172 3.75 9.98 -26.91
CA LEU A 172 4.96 10.02 -27.71
C LEU A 172 4.63 9.64 -29.16
N LEU A 173 4.82 10.57 -30.08
CA LEU A 173 4.65 10.38 -31.52
C LEU A 173 6.04 10.30 -32.19
N VAL A 174 6.34 9.15 -32.79
CA VAL A 174 7.59 8.90 -33.53
C VAL A 174 7.31 8.96 -35.03
N TRP A 175 7.89 9.94 -35.72
CA TRP A 175 7.60 10.17 -37.13
C TRP A 175 8.51 9.39 -38.07
N LYS A 176 9.81 9.70 -38.02
CA LYS A 176 10.82 9.10 -38.91
C LYS A 176 12.16 9.02 -38.20
N ALA A 177 13.05 8.19 -38.73
CA ALA A 177 14.45 8.14 -38.37
C ALA A 177 15.31 8.13 -39.64
N SER A 178 16.48 8.78 -39.59
CA SER A 178 17.38 8.93 -40.73
C SER A 178 18.84 8.75 -40.33
N ASN A 179 19.68 8.48 -41.32
CA ASN A 179 21.12 8.30 -41.16
C ASN A 179 21.48 7.22 -40.13
N MET A 180 20.64 6.18 -40.04
CA MET A 180 20.81 5.07 -39.12
C MET A 180 21.94 4.14 -39.63
N PRO A 181 22.80 3.60 -38.74
CA PRO A 181 23.80 2.63 -39.15
C PRO A 181 23.14 1.33 -39.64
N SER A 182 23.80 0.64 -40.57
CA SER A 182 23.36 -0.70 -41.00
C SER A 182 23.72 -1.73 -39.94
N ALA A 183 22.74 -2.50 -39.46
CA ALA A 183 22.97 -3.60 -38.53
C ALA A 183 23.70 -4.78 -39.22
N SER A 184 23.40 -5.00 -40.50
CA SER A 184 24.04 -6.02 -41.35
C SER A 184 24.60 -5.40 -42.63
N TYR A 185 25.74 -5.92 -43.10
CA TYR A 185 26.36 -5.47 -44.35
C TYR A 185 25.63 -5.96 -45.61
N LEU A 186 24.89 -7.07 -45.50
CA LEU A 186 24.30 -7.77 -46.65
C LEU A 186 22.81 -7.51 -46.83
N LYS A 187 22.14 -6.99 -45.80
CA LYS A 187 20.69 -6.83 -45.76
C LYS A 187 20.34 -5.42 -45.28
N PRO A 188 19.38 -4.72 -45.91
CA PRO A 188 18.83 -3.49 -45.35
C PRO A 188 18.14 -3.79 -44.01
N ASN A 189 18.17 -2.84 -43.09
CA ASN A 189 17.57 -2.99 -41.78
C ASN A 189 16.03 -3.15 -41.87
N ASP A 190 15.48 -4.08 -41.11
CA ASP A 190 14.06 -4.23 -40.80
C ASP A 190 13.77 -3.50 -39.48
N CYS A 191 13.58 -2.19 -39.56
CA CYS A 191 13.57 -1.34 -38.38
C CYS A 191 12.23 -1.38 -37.62
N PHE A 192 12.28 -1.42 -36.29
CA PHE A 192 11.17 -1.07 -35.41
C PHE A 192 11.66 -0.19 -34.25
N VAL A 193 10.72 0.45 -33.56
CA VAL A 193 11.01 1.29 -32.39
C VAL A 193 10.54 0.57 -31.13
N GLU A 194 11.35 0.60 -30.09
CA GLU A 194 11.03 0.06 -28.77
C GLU A 194 11.19 1.19 -27.75
N VAL A 195 10.18 1.38 -26.91
CA VAL A 195 10.10 2.50 -25.97
C VAL A 195 10.01 1.97 -24.55
N HIS A 196 10.91 2.46 -23.69
CA HIS A 196 10.94 2.20 -22.26
C HIS A 196 10.79 3.52 -21.49
N CYS A 197 9.88 3.60 -20.53
CA CYS A 197 9.71 4.79 -19.71
C CYS A 197 9.36 4.43 -18.26
N GLY A 198 10.34 4.50 -17.36
CA GLY A 198 10.11 4.25 -15.92
C GLY A 198 9.37 2.94 -15.63
N ASN A 199 8.17 3.04 -15.08
CA ASN A 199 7.31 1.91 -14.69
C ASN A 199 6.36 1.44 -15.79
N ASN A 200 6.40 2.03 -16.99
CA ASN A 200 5.56 1.58 -18.10
C ASN A 200 6.04 0.23 -18.64
N GLU A 201 5.11 -0.56 -19.17
CA GLU A 201 5.45 -1.74 -19.96
C GLU A 201 6.26 -1.34 -21.20
N VAL A 202 7.09 -2.26 -21.69
CA VAL A 202 7.87 -2.03 -22.91
C VAL A 202 6.91 -1.96 -24.09
N LEU A 203 6.93 -0.83 -24.80
CA LEU A 203 6.07 -0.62 -25.96
C LEU A 203 6.86 -0.89 -27.24
N HIS A 204 6.27 -1.69 -28.13
CA HIS A 204 6.88 -2.05 -29.40
C HIS A 204 6.09 -1.46 -30.57
N GLY A 205 6.82 -0.83 -31.48
CA GLY A 205 6.34 -0.37 -32.77
C GLY A 205 6.20 -1.50 -33.79
N ARG A 206 5.61 -1.19 -34.95
CA ARG A 206 5.53 -2.12 -36.08
C ARG A 206 6.83 -2.12 -36.86
N VAL A 207 7.18 -3.29 -37.37
CA VAL A 207 8.41 -3.49 -38.14
C VAL A 207 8.24 -2.94 -39.56
N ARG A 208 9.26 -2.22 -40.04
CA ARG A 208 9.35 -1.65 -41.38
C ARG A 208 10.42 -2.40 -42.16
N ASN A 209 9.98 -3.36 -42.97
CA ASN A 209 10.88 -4.22 -43.73
C ASN A 209 11.68 -3.44 -44.78
N ASN A 210 12.96 -3.78 -44.93
CA ASN A 210 13.88 -3.20 -45.89
C ASN A 210 13.98 -1.66 -45.82
N ALA A 211 13.89 -1.07 -44.62
CA ALA A 211 13.99 0.38 -44.43
C ALA A 211 15.41 0.92 -44.70
N GLY A 212 16.45 0.12 -44.43
CA GLY A 212 17.84 0.55 -44.64
C GLY A 212 18.23 1.68 -43.68
N SER A 213 18.77 2.80 -44.21
CA SER A 213 19.26 3.94 -43.41
C SER A 213 18.20 5.02 -43.13
N TYR A 214 16.99 4.88 -43.69
CA TYR A 214 15.89 5.85 -43.56
C TYR A 214 14.56 5.13 -43.37
N CYS A 215 13.84 5.44 -42.29
CA CYS A 215 12.58 4.78 -41.95
C CYS A 215 11.50 5.79 -41.55
N ILE A 216 10.26 5.56 -41.98
CA ILE A 216 9.08 6.35 -41.57
C ILE A 216 8.19 5.43 -40.71
N PHE A 217 7.97 5.81 -39.45
CA PHE A 217 7.20 5.05 -38.47
C PHE A 217 5.75 5.52 -38.39
N ARG A 218 5.52 6.80 -38.08
CA ARG A 218 4.19 7.39 -37.80
C ARG A 218 3.43 6.64 -36.70
N GLU A 219 4.09 6.40 -35.58
CA GLU A 219 3.55 5.61 -34.47
C GLU A 219 3.36 6.44 -33.21
N ARG A 220 2.31 6.12 -32.46
CA ARG A 220 1.90 6.80 -31.23
C ARG A 220 2.00 5.82 -30.06
N PHE A 221 2.58 6.29 -28.96
CA PHE A 221 2.72 5.55 -27.73
C PHE A 221 2.17 6.39 -26.59
N GLN A 222 1.36 5.81 -25.71
CA GLN A 222 0.88 6.48 -24.50
C GLN A 222 1.74 6.02 -23.32
N LEU A 223 2.29 6.98 -22.59
CA LEU A 223 3.24 6.76 -21.50
C LEU A 223 2.70 7.44 -20.24
N ASN A 224 2.72 6.72 -19.12
CA ASN A 224 2.38 7.27 -17.81
C ASN A 224 3.65 7.77 -17.12
N ILE A 225 3.82 9.08 -16.99
CA ILE A 225 5.00 9.69 -16.37
C ILE A 225 4.63 10.20 -14.98
N SER A 226 5.36 9.78 -13.95
CA SER A 226 5.15 10.34 -12.62
C SER A 226 5.76 11.73 -12.52
N VAL A 227 4.96 12.70 -12.05
CA VAL A 227 5.39 14.11 -11.92
C VAL A 227 6.52 14.27 -10.91
N ASP A 228 6.54 13.42 -9.89
CA ASP A 228 7.49 13.51 -8.77
C ASP A 228 8.75 12.66 -8.94
N ASP A 229 8.85 11.88 -10.02
CA ASP A 229 9.96 10.94 -10.23
C ASP A 229 11.00 11.49 -11.20
N PHE A 230 11.89 12.33 -10.67
CA PHE A 230 12.99 12.97 -11.41
C PHE A 230 14.02 11.99 -12.00
N ASP A 231 14.10 10.77 -11.47
CA ASP A 231 15.01 9.75 -11.98
C ASP A 231 14.40 8.97 -13.17
N THR A 232 13.15 9.27 -13.53
CA THR A 232 12.50 8.65 -14.69
C THR A 232 13.27 9.01 -15.95
N LYS A 233 13.69 7.98 -16.69
CA LYS A 233 14.29 8.13 -18.02
C LYS A 233 13.40 7.50 -19.09
N LEU A 234 13.24 8.20 -20.20
CA LEU A 234 12.63 7.69 -21.42
C LEU A 234 13.75 7.21 -22.34
N THR A 235 13.77 5.91 -22.63
CA THR A 235 14.73 5.29 -23.55
C THR A 235 13.98 4.84 -24.80
N ILE A 236 14.37 5.38 -25.95
CA ILE A 236 13.84 5.00 -27.25
C ILE A 236 14.94 4.23 -27.98
N LEU A 237 14.71 2.95 -28.22
CA LEU A 237 15.62 2.07 -28.94
C LEU A 237 15.11 1.88 -30.36
N LEU A 238 16.01 2.02 -31.31
CA LEU A 238 15.80 1.64 -32.69
C LEU A 238 16.45 0.26 -32.90
N ARG A 239 15.66 -0.74 -33.30
CA ARG A 239 16.13 -2.12 -33.44
C ARG A 239 15.92 -2.66 -34.86
N ASP A 240 16.82 -3.53 -35.27
CA ASP A 240 16.71 -4.37 -36.46
C ASP A 240 16.07 -5.70 -36.05
N GLN A 241 14.96 -6.06 -36.70
CA GLN A 241 14.33 -7.35 -36.49
C GLN A 241 15.04 -8.41 -37.34
N ASP A 242 15.67 -9.38 -36.67
CA ASP A 242 16.14 -10.61 -37.28
C ASP A 242 15.35 -11.81 -36.76
N ILE A 243 15.41 -12.93 -37.46
CA ILE A 243 14.67 -14.16 -37.16
C ILE A 243 15.04 -14.70 -35.76
N LEU A 244 16.30 -14.54 -35.36
CA LEU A 244 16.84 -15.12 -34.14
C LEU A 244 16.92 -14.11 -32.99
N THR A 245 17.35 -12.88 -33.28
CA THR A 245 17.63 -11.87 -32.25
C THR A 245 17.42 -10.47 -32.79
N ASN A 246 16.79 -9.62 -32.01
CA ASN A 246 16.70 -8.20 -32.34
C ASN A 246 18.03 -7.51 -32.01
N VAL A 247 18.59 -6.75 -32.95
CA VAL A 247 19.85 -6.03 -32.77
C VAL A 247 19.57 -4.56 -32.57
N GLU A 248 20.16 -3.96 -31.54
CA GLU A 248 20.08 -2.51 -31.33
C GLU A 248 20.90 -1.77 -32.40
N ILE A 249 20.23 -0.93 -33.19
CA ILE A 249 20.85 -0.08 -34.21
C ILE A 249 21.36 1.21 -33.55
N ALA A 250 20.48 1.87 -32.79
CA ALA A 250 20.78 3.11 -32.11
C ALA A 250 19.78 3.35 -30.97
N ARG A 251 20.15 4.24 -30.04
CA ARG A 251 19.33 4.60 -28.87
C ARG A 251 19.29 6.09 -28.62
N LEU A 252 18.19 6.55 -28.02
CA LEU A 252 18.02 7.88 -27.45
C LEU A 252 17.60 7.73 -25.99
N GLU A 253 18.32 8.40 -25.10
CA GLU A 253 17.96 8.48 -23.69
C GLU A 253 17.60 9.94 -23.38
N LEU A 254 16.40 10.15 -22.83
CA LEU A 254 15.90 11.44 -22.40
C LEU A 254 15.69 11.39 -20.88
N LEU A 255 16.31 12.33 -20.17
CA LEU A 255 16.08 12.50 -18.74
C LEU A 255 14.75 13.23 -18.52
N HIS A 256 14.20 13.14 -17.31
CA HIS A 256 12.95 13.83 -16.95
C HIS A 256 12.94 15.31 -17.34
N GLN A 257 14.06 16.03 -17.13
CA GLN A 257 14.18 17.44 -17.51
C GLN A 257 14.06 17.67 -19.02
N ASP A 258 14.58 16.75 -19.84
CA ASP A 258 14.51 16.86 -21.30
C ASP A 258 13.08 16.56 -21.77
N ILE A 259 12.40 15.60 -21.12
CA ILE A 259 10.98 15.31 -21.36
C ILE A 259 10.15 16.57 -21.06
N CYS A 260 10.35 17.23 -19.92
CA CYS A 260 9.63 18.47 -19.58
C CYS A 260 9.86 19.57 -20.62
N LYS A 261 11.10 19.81 -21.05
CA LYS A 261 11.41 20.80 -22.09
C LYS A 261 10.74 20.49 -23.43
N LEU A 262 10.71 19.21 -23.82
CA LEU A 262 10.03 18.78 -25.04
C LEU A 262 8.51 18.95 -24.95
N LEU A 263 7.92 18.69 -23.78
CA LEU A 263 6.49 18.92 -23.52
C LEU A 263 6.12 20.41 -23.53
N GLU A 264 6.98 21.27 -23.00
CA GLU A 264 6.78 22.73 -23.05
C GLU A 264 6.86 23.25 -24.48
N THR A 265 7.80 22.72 -25.27
CA THR A 265 7.98 23.10 -26.68
C THR A 265 6.78 22.70 -27.53
N SER A 266 6.15 21.56 -27.24
CA SER A 266 5.04 21.02 -28.02
C SER A 266 3.66 21.52 -27.59
N SER A 267 3.54 22.17 -26.44
CA SER A 267 2.25 22.62 -25.88
C SER A 267 1.51 23.63 -26.75
N GLY A 268 2.16 24.23 -27.74
CA GLY A 268 1.55 25.18 -28.69
C GLY A 268 0.96 24.53 -29.95
N CYS A 269 1.14 23.22 -30.16
CA CYS A 269 0.65 22.54 -31.36
C CYS A 269 -0.72 21.89 -31.10
N ASP A 270 -1.70 22.20 -31.95
CA ASP A 270 -3.02 21.57 -31.87
C ASP A 270 -2.90 20.03 -31.98
N PRO A 271 -3.63 19.27 -31.14
CA PRO A 271 -3.66 17.81 -31.17
C PRO A 271 -4.26 17.27 -32.48
N GLU A 272 -5.26 17.95 -33.04
CA GLU A 272 -5.95 17.49 -34.26
C GLU A 272 -5.08 17.61 -35.51
N LEU A 273 -4.21 18.63 -35.57
CA LEU A 273 -3.23 18.81 -36.64
C LEU A 273 -2.06 17.80 -36.56
N ALA A 274 -1.98 16.98 -35.52
CA ALA A 274 -0.89 16.03 -35.29
C ALA A 274 -0.88 14.79 -36.22
N VAL A 275 -1.81 14.71 -37.18
CA VAL A 275 -1.82 13.63 -38.19
C VAL A 275 -0.91 13.97 -39.38
N GLU A 276 -0.73 15.25 -39.68
CA GLU A 276 0.07 15.70 -40.82
C GLU A 276 1.47 16.16 -40.40
N TRP A 277 2.44 16.00 -41.30
CA TRP A 277 3.81 16.43 -41.06
C TRP A 277 3.88 17.95 -41.02
N ALA A 278 4.22 18.49 -39.85
CA ALA A 278 4.60 19.89 -39.68
C ALA A 278 6.08 19.95 -39.29
N PRO A 279 6.94 20.67 -40.04
CA PRO A 279 8.36 20.77 -39.72
C PRO A 279 8.60 21.35 -38.31
N ASP A 280 7.72 22.24 -37.86
CA ASP A 280 7.82 22.90 -36.55
C ASP A 280 7.24 22.04 -35.40
N GLY A 281 6.46 21.00 -35.73
CA GLY A 281 5.81 20.15 -34.74
C GLY A 281 6.64 18.96 -34.25
N PHE A 282 7.80 18.71 -34.87
CA PHE A 282 8.67 17.59 -34.53
C PHE A 282 10.07 18.06 -34.18
N CYS A 283 10.59 17.58 -33.05
CA CYS A 283 11.97 17.83 -32.65
C CYS A 283 12.89 16.77 -33.25
N GLU A 284 13.93 17.21 -33.95
CA GLU A 284 15.02 16.33 -34.38
C GLU A 284 15.98 16.10 -33.21
N LEU A 285 16.17 14.84 -32.84
CA LEU A 285 17.06 14.43 -31.75
C LEU A 285 18.09 13.43 -32.29
N SER A 286 19.34 13.60 -31.87
CA SER A 286 20.45 12.75 -32.29
C SER A 286 20.42 11.40 -31.58
N LEU A 287 20.49 10.31 -32.34
CA LEU A 287 20.63 8.95 -31.83
C LEU A 287 22.11 8.59 -31.59
N HIS A 288 22.37 7.77 -30.58
CA HIS A 288 23.70 7.18 -30.34
C HIS A 288 23.73 5.71 -30.82
N PRO A 289 24.73 5.25 -31.60
CA PRO A 289 25.97 5.93 -31.96
C PRO A 289 25.85 6.93 -33.12
N ARG A 290 24.85 6.78 -34.01
CA ARG A 290 24.63 7.66 -35.17
C ARG A 290 23.16 7.68 -35.60
N GLY A 291 22.73 8.82 -36.13
CA GLY A 291 21.42 9.00 -36.76
C GLY A 291 20.62 10.13 -36.11
N SER A 292 19.47 10.42 -36.69
CA SER A 292 18.51 11.38 -36.12
C SER A 292 17.12 10.75 -36.08
N ILE A 293 16.37 11.03 -35.04
CA ILE A 293 14.95 10.67 -34.90
C ILE A 293 14.11 11.94 -34.76
N TRP A 294 12.94 11.97 -35.39
CA TRP A 294 11.98 13.05 -35.27
C TRP A 294 10.82 12.59 -34.40
N LEU A 295 10.68 13.23 -33.25
CA LEU A 295 9.64 12.89 -32.27
C LEU A 295 8.91 14.13 -31.77
N ARG A 296 7.69 13.90 -31.28
CA ARG A 296 6.86 14.88 -30.59
C ARG A 296 6.33 14.23 -29.32
N LEU A 297 6.40 14.93 -28.21
CA LEU A 297 5.78 14.54 -26.94
C LEU A 297 4.60 15.46 -26.70
N GLN A 298 3.44 14.96 -26.28
CA GLN A 298 2.26 15.79 -26.01
C GLN A 298 1.57 15.32 -24.74
N ARG A 299 1.13 16.26 -23.91
CA ARG A 299 0.28 15.94 -22.75
C ARG A 299 -1.11 15.57 -23.24
N ILE A 300 -1.60 14.39 -22.85
CA ILE A 300 -3.02 14.08 -22.99
C ILE A 300 -3.69 14.75 -21.80
N ARG A 301 -4.36 15.88 -22.03
CA ARG A 301 -5.28 16.41 -21.03
C ARG A 301 -6.35 15.34 -20.85
N GLY A 302 -6.41 14.75 -19.66
CA GLY A 302 -7.62 14.06 -19.26
C GLY A 302 -8.70 15.13 -19.27
N ASP A 303 -9.58 15.08 -20.27
CA ASP A 303 -10.82 15.86 -20.18
C ASP A 303 -11.45 15.44 -18.85
N SER A 304 -11.58 16.41 -17.95
CA SER A 304 -12.14 16.28 -16.60
C SER A 304 -13.59 15.76 -16.60
N ASP A 305 -14.14 15.45 -17.77
CA ASP A 305 -15.47 14.88 -17.96
C ASP A 305 -15.62 13.47 -17.34
N PHE A 306 -14.52 12.82 -16.92
CA PHE A 306 -14.60 11.57 -16.14
C PHE A 306 -14.86 11.77 -14.65
N ASP A 307 -14.54 12.94 -14.07
CA ASP A 307 -14.83 13.23 -12.66
C ASP A 307 -16.35 13.38 -12.41
N ASP A 308 -17.11 13.73 -13.44
CA ASP A 308 -18.58 13.80 -13.36
C ASP A 308 -19.24 12.40 -13.33
N VAL A 309 -18.61 11.37 -13.91
CA VAL A 309 -19.17 10.01 -13.97
C VAL A 309 -18.91 9.23 -12.67
N GLU A 310 -17.76 9.44 -12.02
CA GLU A 310 -17.48 8.77 -10.74
C GLU A 310 -18.35 9.33 -9.59
N SER A 311 -18.74 10.61 -9.68
CA SER A 311 -19.72 11.22 -8.78
C SER A 311 -21.14 10.63 -8.93
N GLN A 312 -21.52 10.17 -10.14
CA GLN A 312 -22.82 9.55 -10.39
C GLN A 312 -22.89 8.08 -9.98
N TYR A 313 -21.77 7.34 -9.99
CA TYR A 313 -21.76 5.91 -9.67
C TYR A 313 -21.45 5.59 -8.21
N TYR A 314 -20.70 6.46 -7.50
CA TYR A 314 -20.39 6.26 -6.07
C TYR A 314 -21.10 7.24 -5.12
N GLY A 315 -21.89 8.18 -5.65
CA GLY A 315 -22.80 9.04 -4.89
C GLY A 315 -24.12 8.37 -4.45
N GLY A 316 -24.16 7.04 -4.36
CA GLY A 316 -25.33 6.30 -3.89
C GLY A 316 -25.46 6.34 -2.37
N ASP A 317 -26.24 7.30 -1.87
CA ASP A 317 -27.09 7.24 -0.67
C ASP A 317 -26.67 6.25 0.45
N ALA A 318 -25.50 6.46 1.05
CA ALA A 318 -25.10 5.79 2.28
C ALA A 318 -25.21 6.70 3.50
N LEU A 319 -26.21 7.58 3.58
CA LEU A 319 -26.65 8.19 4.83
C LEU A 319 -28.10 8.67 4.70
N GLY A 320 -29.01 7.73 4.89
CA GLY A 320 -30.39 8.01 5.27
C GLY A 320 -30.43 8.77 6.59
N SER A 321 -30.33 10.10 6.49
CA SER A 321 -30.83 10.99 7.52
C SER A 321 -32.35 11.01 7.39
N PRO A 322 -33.13 10.61 8.41
CA PRO A 322 -34.57 10.74 8.35
C PRO A 322 -34.92 12.23 8.26
N LYS A 323 -35.33 12.68 7.07
CA LYS A 323 -35.98 13.97 6.90
C LYS A 323 -37.32 13.88 7.62
N ALA A 324 -37.45 14.67 8.68
CA ALA A 324 -38.74 14.98 9.27
C ALA A 324 -39.66 15.53 8.18
N GLU A 325 -40.82 14.92 8.03
CA GLU A 325 -41.94 15.40 7.23
C GLU A 325 -42.40 16.74 7.81
N GLU A 326 -42.02 17.84 7.16
CA GLU A 326 -42.70 19.11 7.35
C GLU A 326 -43.70 19.27 6.20
N TYR A 327 -44.95 18.96 6.52
CA TYR A 327 -46.13 19.19 5.69
C TYR A 327 -46.32 20.71 5.56
N GLU A 328 -45.82 21.30 4.48
CA GLU A 328 -46.25 22.64 4.07
C GLU A 328 -47.10 22.59 2.79
N LYS A 329 -48.28 23.15 2.97
CA LYS A 329 -49.43 23.20 2.08
C LYS A 329 -49.42 24.59 1.48
N GLY A 330 -49.23 24.74 0.16
CA GLY A 330 -49.27 26.09 -0.41
C GLY A 330 -49.02 26.20 -1.90
N ASP A 331 -50.11 26.27 -2.63
CA ASP A 331 -50.36 27.06 -3.84
C ASP A 331 -49.57 26.83 -5.13
N SER A 332 -50.31 26.16 -6.02
CA SER A 332 -50.43 26.43 -7.44
C SER A 332 -50.23 27.90 -7.85
N SER A 333 -49.27 28.17 -8.74
CA SER A 333 -49.55 28.87 -10.00
C SER A 333 -48.34 28.94 -10.93
N SER A 334 -48.64 28.70 -12.21
CA SER A 334 -48.11 29.41 -13.40
C SER A 334 -46.73 29.06 -13.97
N SER A 335 -46.80 28.54 -15.21
CA SER A 335 -46.00 28.92 -16.38
C SER A 335 -44.49 28.69 -16.33
N SER A 336 -43.97 27.88 -17.25
CA SER A 336 -43.84 28.22 -18.67
C SER A 336 -42.91 27.20 -19.34
N ALA A 337 -43.37 26.65 -20.47
CA ALA A 337 -42.57 25.83 -21.35
C ALA A 337 -41.48 26.64 -22.04
N ARG A 338 -40.27 26.09 -22.14
CA ARG A 338 -39.29 26.48 -23.16
C ARG A 338 -38.50 25.26 -23.62
N LEU A 339 -38.90 24.76 -24.79
CA LEU A 339 -38.06 23.99 -25.70
C LEU A 339 -37.00 24.92 -26.30
N TYR A 340 -35.76 24.47 -26.36
CA TYR A 340 -34.79 24.90 -27.37
C TYR A 340 -34.12 23.69 -28.00
N TYR A 341 -33.88 23.87 -29.29
CA TYR A 341 -33.35 22.94 -30.29
C TYR A 341 -31.97 22.39 -29.98
#